data_AF-A0A8T6LW55-F1
#
_entry.id   AF-A0A8T6LW55-F1
#
_cell.length_a   1.000
_cell.length_b   1.000
_cell.length_c   1.000
_cell.angle_alpha   90.00
_cell.angle_beta   90.00
_cell.angle_gamma   90.00
#
_symmetry.space_group_name_H-M   'P 1'
#
loop_
_entity.id
_entity.type
_entity.pdbx_description
1 polymer ?
#
loop_
_entity_poly.entity_id
_entity_poly.type
_entity_poly.pdbx_seq_one_letter_code
_entity_poly.pdbx_strand_id
1 'polypeptide(L)'
;MRSTRDNTTAIYSPAALNMTFESRSDSVYHAARIGQIQIESITGNGFDSANAVQMEITNSSPNPVRIVVPQGTMFEQQNWNGNQNLVVKEDVWIDIQPGQSGTFPLPAFCANSTGGSPNSDPMNLTPFVFHDMGESFRDQDSMWRTTDSQRNVRMR
;
A
#
# COMPACT_ATOMS: atom_id res chain seq x y z
N MET A 1 -14.39 -0.68 19.62
CA MET A 1 -14.67 0.04 18.34
C MET A 1 -15.59 -0.81 17.49
N ARG A 2 -16.55 -0.21 16.78
CA ARG A 2 -17.44 -0.88 15.83
C ARG A 2 -16.98 -0.50 14.43
N SER A 3 -16.99 -1.47 13.53
CA SER A 3 -16.66 -1.30 12.12
C SER A 3 -17.64 -0.32 11.47
N THR A 4 -17.15 0.67 10.73
CA THR A 4 -18.00 1.58 9.94
C THR A 4 -18.65 0.86 8.76
N ARG A 5 -18.09 -0.28 8.34
CA ARG A 5 -18.60 -1.11 7.24
C ARG A 5 -19.92 -1.81 7.57
N ASP A 6 -20.05 -2.36 8.78
CA ASP A 6 -21.22 -3.17 9.17
C ASP A 6 -21.77 -2.88 10.57
N ASN A 7 -21.21 -1.89 11.27
CA ASN A 7 -21.58 -1.47 12.63
C ASN A 7 -21.44 -2.58 13.69
N THR A 8 -20.58 -3.57 13.43
CA THR A 8 -20.28 -4.66 14.37
C THR A 8 -18.90 -4.51 14.99
N THR A 9 -18.70 -5.04 16.20
CA THR A 9 -17.35 -5.22 16.76
C THR A 9 -16.85 -6.58 16.28
N ALA A 10 -15.94 -6.57 15.31
CA ALA A 10 -15.37 -7.78 14.72
C ALA A 10 -13.87 -7.60 14.45
N ILE A 11 -13.13 -8.70 14.55
CA ILE A 11 -11.76 -8.80 14.04
C ILE A 11 -11.88 -9.41 12.64
N TYR A 12 -11.49 -8.65 11.62
CA TYR A 12 -11.55 -9.09 10.24
C TYR A 12 -10.24 -9.76 9.84
N SER A 13 -10.34 -10.89 9.14
CA SER A 13 -9.21 -11.40 8.39
C SER A 13 -8.87 -10.43 7.25
N PRO A 14 -7.60 -10.40 6.77
CA PRO A 14 -7.26 -9.62 5.58
C PRO A 14 -8.18 -9.92 4.40
N ALA A 15 -8.54 -11.20 4.21
CA ALA A 15 -9.43 -11.64 3.14
C ALA A 15 -10.81 -10.98 3.19
N ALA A 16 -11.34 -10.71 4.39
CA ALA A 16 -12.60 -9.99 4.54
C ALA A 16 -12.53 -8.53 4.02
N LEU A 17 -11.32 -7.97 3.92
CA LEU A 17 -11.04 -6.65 3.36
C LEU A 17 -10.47 -6.71 1.93
N ASN A 18 -10.62 -7.84 1.24
CA ASN A 18 -10.02 -8.08 -0.09
C ASN A 18 -8.49 -7.98 -0.10
N MET A 19 -7.84 -8.33 1.01
CA MET A 19 -6.39 -8.32 1.15
C MET A 19 -5.84 -9.71 1.46
N THR A 20 -4.61 -9.95 1.04
CA THR A 20 -3.81 -11.13 1.40
C THR A 20 -2.45 -10.69 1.90
N PHE A 21 -1.75 -11.60 2.58
CA PHE A 21 -0.33 -11.40 2.87
C PHE A 21 0.47 -11.48 1.56
N GLU A 22 1.40 -10.54 1.38
CA GLU A 22 2.38 -10.61 0.31
C GLU A 22 3.23 -11.88 0.45
N SER A 23 3.34 -12.64 -0.64
CA SER A 23 3.96 -13.97 -0.68
C SER A 23 5.07 -14.11 -1.72
N ARG A 24 5.19 -13.14 -2.64
CA ARG A 24 6.25 -13.07 -3.64
C ARG A 24 7.60 -12.82 -2.97
N SER A 25 8.59 -13.61 -3.37
CA SER A 25 9.98 -13.49 -2.91
C SER A 25 10.72 -12.30 -3.52
N ASP A 26 10.23 -11.72 -4.61
CA ASP A 26 10.80 -10.54 -5.27
C ASP A 26 10.15 -9.22 -4.79
N SER A 27 9.23 -9.28 -3.82
CA SER A 27 8.56 -8.10 -3.28
C SER A 27 9.47 -7.25 -2.39
N VAL A 28 9.20 -5.94 -2.38
CA VAL A 28 9.82 -4.97 -1.46
C VAL A 28 9.64 -5.39 0.00
N TYR A 29 8.47 -5.94 0.35
CA TYR A 29 8.19 -6.46 1.69
C TYR A 29 9.12 -7.63 2.05
N HIS A 30 9.25 -8.61 1.15
CA HIS A 30 10.14 -9.74 1.37
C HIS A 30 11.60 -9.29 1.49
N ALA A 31 12.07 -8.44 0.57
CA ALA A 31 13.44 -7.95 0.54
C ALA A 31 13.80 -7.14 1.81
N ALA A 32 12.90 -6.28 2.29
CA ALA A 32 13.08 -5.57 3.56
C ALA A 32 13.08 -6.53 4.75
N ARG A 33 12.17 -7.50 4.78
CA ARG A 33 12.06 -8.49 5.86
C ARG A 33 13.32 -9.33 6.03
N ILE A 34 14.01 -9.68 4.94
CA ILE A 34 15.25 -10.47 4.98
C ILE A 34 16.52 -9.62 5.10
N GLY A 35 16.38 -8.28 5.16
CA GLY A 35 17.51 -7.36 5.25
C GLY A 35 18.32 -7.21 3.95
N GLN A 36 17.74 -7.58 2.80
CA GLN A 36 18.37 -7.35 1.50
C GLN A 36 18.37 -5.86 1.12
N ILE A 37 17.33 -5.16 1.55
CA ILE A 37 17.22 -3.70 1.47
C ILE A 37 16.87 -3.12 2.85
N GLN A 38 17.16 -1.83 3.03
CA GLN A 38 16.69 -1.02 4.13
C GLN A 38 15.72 0.04 3.60
N ILE A 39 14.55 0.16 4.21
CA ILE A 39 13.62 1.26 3.94
C ILE A 39 13.99 2.40 4.88
N GLU A 40 14.44 3.52 4.33
CA GLU A 40 14.87 4.69 5.12
C GLU A 40 13.69 5.58 5.47
N SER A 41 12.80 5.81 4.51
CA SER A 41 11.61 6.63 4.70
C SER A 41 10.51 6.26 3.71
N ILE A 42 9.26 6.46 4.12
CA ILE A 42 8.09 6.39 3.23
C ILE A 42 7.23 7.60 3.56
N THR A 43 6.93 8.41 2.54
CA THR A 43 6.09 9.60 2.68
C THR A 43 4.94 9.57 1.69
N GLY A 44 3.72 9.75 2.19
CA GLY A 44 2.52 9.96 1.38
C GLY A 44 2.30 11.45 1.07
N ASN A 45 2.07 11.79 -0.20
CA ASN A 45 1.78 13.15 -0.63
C ASN A 45 0.74 13.17 -1.76
N GLY A 46 -0.53 13.32 -1.38
CA GLY A 46 -1.66 13.26 -2.29
C GLY A 46 -2.07 11.83 -2.64
N PHE A 47 -2.84 11.71 -3.71
CA PHE A 47 -3.38 10.45 -4.23
C PHE A 47 -3.68 10.60 -5.71
N ASP A 48 -3.93 9.47 -6.36
CA ASP A 48 -4.24 9.38 -7.79
C ASP A 48 -3.16 10.01 -8.70
N SER A 49 -1.94 10.20 -8.19
CA SER A 49 -0.79 10.77 -8.90
C SER A 49 0.36 9.76 -9.02
N ALA A 50 1.32 10.02 -9.90
CA ALA A 50 2.48 9.15 -10.15
C ALA A 50 3.49 9.09 -8.98
N ASN A 51 3.40 10.04 -8.05
CA ASN A 51 4.32 10.22 -6.93
C ASN A 51 3.58 10.36 -5.59
N ALA A 52 2.40 9.75 -5.49
CA ALA A 52 1.56 9.79 -4.30
C ALA A 52 2.26 9.17 -3.08
N VAL A 53 3.14 8.19 -3.30
CA VAL A 53 4.09 7.71 -2.29
C VAL A 53 5.52 7.99 -2.78
N GLN A 54 6.37 8.45 -1.87
CA GLN A 54 7.81 8.53 -2.06
C GLN A 54 8.46 7.55 -1.08
N MET A 55 9.17 6.56 -1.62
CA MET A 55 9.83 5.52 -0.83
C MET A 55 11.34 5.60 -1.01
N GLU A 56 12.06 5.78 0.07
CA GLU A 56 13.52 5.82 0.09
C GLU A 56 14.07 4.47 0.55
N ILE A 57 14.93 3.88 -0.28
CA ILE A 57 15.52 2.57 -0.05
C ILE A 57 17.03 2.64 -0.22
N THR A 58 17.74 1.91 0.63
CA THR A 58 19.15 1.55 0.47
C THR A 58 19.30 0.06 0.18
N ASN A 59 20.14 -0.31 -0.79
CA ASN A 59 20.55 -1.70 -0.98
C ASN A 59 21.66 -2.07 0.00
N SER A 60 21.30 -2.82 1.03
CA SER A 60 22.23 -3.29 2.07
C SER A 60 22.98 -4.56 1.68
N SER A 61 22.65 -5.17 0.54
CA SER A 61 23.26 -6.40 0.07
C SER A 61 24.54 -6.15 -0.76
N PRO A 62 25.46 -7.13 -0.86
CA PRO A 62 26.67 -6.99 -1.66
C PRO A 62 26.41 -7.16 -3.17
N ASN A 63 25.17 -7.46 -3.59
CA ASN A 63 24.80 -7.76 -4.97
C ASN A 63 23.76 -6.75 -5.49
N PRO A 64 23.66 -6.51 -6.81
CA PRO A 64 22.55 -5.76 -7.37
C PRO A 64 21.22 -6.43 -7.00
N VAL A 65 20.22 -5.60 -6.68
CA VAL A 65 18.89 -6.07 -6.27
C VAL A 65 17.86 -5.52 -7.25
N ARG A 66 17.00 -6.42 -7.72
CA ARG A 66 15.78 -6.08 -8.47
C ARG A 66 14.58 -6.56 -7.68
N ILE A 67 13.75 -5.62 -7.26
CA ILE A 67 12.56 -5.88 -6.44
C ILE A 67 11.36 -5.18 -7.07
N VAL A 68 10.17 -5.66 -6.73
CA VAL A 68 8.92 -5.04 -7.13
C VAL A 68 8.18 -4.49 -5.93
N VAL A 69 7.53 -3.36 -6.10
CA VAL A 69 6.41 -2.94 -5.25
C VAL A 69 5.13 -3.39 -5.97
N PRO A 70 4.48 -4.47 -5.52
CA PRO A 70 3.33 -5.01 -6.23
C PRO A 70 2.17 -4.01 -6.28
N GLN A 71 1.42 -4.04 -7.37
CA GLN A 71 0.08 -3.47 -7.43
C GLN A 71 -0.73 -3.95 -6.23
N GLY A 72 -1.44 -3.03 -5.59
CA GLY A 72 -2.25 -3.34 -4.41
C GLY A 72 -1.50 -3.31 -3.08
N THR A 73 -0.19 -3.03 -3.07
CA THR A 73 0.57 -2.83 -1.82
C THR A 73 -0.05 -1.70 -0.99
N MET A 74 -0.40 -2.02 0.25
CA MET A 74 -0.95 -1.06 1.20
C MET A 74 0.16 -0.39 2.03
N PHE A 75 0.11 0.93 2.07
CA PHE A 75 0.87 1.78 2.98
C PHE A 75 -0.07 2.41 4.00
N GLU A 76 0.24 2.24 5.28
CA GLU A 76 -0.56 2.82 6.36
C GLU A 76 0.09 4.08 6.92
N GLN A 77 -0.74 4.98 7.45
CA GLN A 77 -0.27 6.12 8.23
C GLN A 77 0.55 5.63 9.44
N GLN A 78 1.78 6.13 9.60
CA GLN A 78 2.63 5.71 10.74
C GLN A 78 1.98 6.08 12.08
N ASN A 79 1.29 7.22 12.12
CA ASN A 79 0.43 7.63 13.22
C ASN A 79 -0.91 8.07 12.63
N TRP A 80 -2.03 7.65 13.23
CA TRP A 80 -3.33 8.10 12.78
C TRP A 80 -3.48 9.62 12.96
N ASN A 81 -3.65 10.32 11.85
CA ASN A 81 -3.74 11.77 11.74
C ASN A 81 -5.05 12.24 11.08
N GLY A 82 -5.98 11.32 10.80
CA GLY A 82 -7.22 11.60 10.06
C GLY A 82 -7.06 11.55 8.53
N ASN A 83 -5.86 11.26 8.02
CA ASN A 83 -5.61 11.10 6.59
C ASN A 83 -5.64 9.64 6.15
N GLN A 84 -5.80 9.43 4.86
CA GLN A 84 -5.99 8.12 4.26
C GLN A 84 -4.71 7.31 4.21
N ASN A 85 -4.87 5.99 4.14
CA ASN A 85 -3.82 5.07 3.73
C ASN A 85 -3.70 5.11 2.19
N LEU A 86 -2.60 4.59 1.65
CA LEU A 86 -2.35 4.57 0.21
C LEU A 86 -2.19 3.15 -0.31
N VAL A 87 -2.63 2.92 -1.55
CA VAL A 87 -2.56 1.62 -2.23
C VAL A 87 -1.93 1.78 -3.60
N VAL A 88 -0.86 1.04 -3.87
CA VAL A 88 -0.10 1.14 -5.14
C VAL A 88 -0.94 0.73 -6.35
N LYS A 89 -0.94 1.55 -7.41
CA LYS A 89 -1.82 1.37 -8.58
C LYS A 89 -1.36 0.31 -9.57
N GLU A 90 -0.05 0.10 -9.67
CA GLU A 90 0.57 -0.78 -10.66
C GLU A 90 1.92 -1.30 -10.13
N ASP A 91 2.39 -2.43 -10.66
CA ASP A 91 3.70 -2.98 -10.30
C ASP A 91 4.81 -1.97 -10.64
N VAL A 92 5.58 -1.56 -9.63
CA VAL A 92 6.77 -0.72 -9.82
C VAL A 92 8.02 -1.54 -9.56
N TRP A 93 8.84 -1.70 -10.59
CA TRP A 93 10.13 -2.38 -10.47
C TRP A 93 11.23 -1.39 -10.09
N ILE A 94 12.05 -1.78 -9.12
CA ILE A 94 13.18 -1.01 -8.61
C ILE A 94 14.44 -1.84 -8.79
N ASP A 95 15.40 -1.28 -9.51
CA ASP A 95 16.75 -1.80 -9.67
C ASP A 95 17.72 -0.91 -8.89
N ILE A 96 18.49 -1.49 -7.97
CA ILE A 96 19.38 -0.73 -7.09
C ILE A 96 20.72 -1.46 -6.90
N GLN A 97 21.82 -0.73 -7.11
CA GLN A 97 23.18 -1.29 -7.01
C GLN A 97 23.62 -1.49 -5.55
N PRO A 98 24.62 -2.36 -5.27
CA PRO A 98 25.13 -2.54 -3.90
C PRO A 98 25.50 -1.22 -3.23
N GLY A 99 25.01 -0.98 -2.01
CA GLY A 99 25.29 0.23 -1.23
C GLY A 99 24.67 1.53 -1.78
N GLN A 100 23.92 1.47 -2.87
CA GLN A 100 23.22 2.62 -3.42
C GLN A 100 21.95 2.90 -2.61
N SER A 101 21.63 4.19 -2.45
CA SER A 101 20.33 4.67 -1.98
C SER A 101 19.57 5.39 -3.09
N GLY A 102 18.25 5.38 -3.04
CA GLY A 102 17.40 6.07 -4.00
C GLY A 102 16.00 6.35 -3.47
N THR A 103 15.36 7.37 -4.03
CA THR A 103 13.95 7.69 -3.80
C THR A 103 13.13 7.26 -5.00
N PHE A 104 12.13 6.42 -4.77
CA PHE A 104 11.29 5.83 -5.80
C PHE A 104 9.85 6.33 -5.65
N PRO A 105 9.34 7.09 -6.64
CA PRO A 105 7.94 7.49 -6.64
C PRO A 105 7.07 6.29 -6.98
N LEU A 106 5.97 6.12 -6.24
CA LEU A 106 4.97 5.10 -6.51
C LEU A 106 3.63 5.76 -6.83
N PRO A 107 2.96 5.34 -7.92
CA PRO A 107 1.60 5.74 -8.18
C PRO A 107 0.69 5.05 -7.17
N ALA A 108 -0.17 5.81 -6.47
CA ALA A 108 -1.06 5.23 -5.46
C ALA A 108 -2.45 5.87 -5.46
N PHE A 109 -3.44 5.10 -5.02
CA PHE A 109 -4.79 5.55 -4.69
C PHE A 109 -4.95 5.73 -3.18
N CYS A 110 -5.83 6.64 -2.81
CA CYS A 110 -6.33 6.81 -1.46
C CYS A 110 -7.24 5.63 -1.06
N ALA A 111 -7.04 5.07 0.13
CA ALA A 111 -7.67 3.81 0.52
C ALA A 111 -8.98 3.96 1.30
N ASN A 112 -9.32 5.12 1.86
CA ASN A 112 -10.49 5.25 2.74
C ASN A 112 -11.16 6.62 2.60
N SER A 113 -12.31 6.71 1.93
CA SER A 113 -12.88 7.99 1.49
C SER A 113 -13.20 8.98 2.62
N THR A 114 -13.33 8.50 3.85
CA THR A 114 -13.63 9.33 5.02
C THR A 114 -12.44 10.13 5.54
N GLY A 115 -11.20 9.81 5.13
CA GLY A 115 -10.00 10.51 5.55
C GLY A 115 -9.58 11.64 4.60
N GLY A 116 -8.77 12.56 5.10
CA GLY A 116 -8.09 13.58 4.29
C GLY A 116 -6.97 12.98 3.42
N SER A 117 -6.62 13.63 2.31
CA SER A 117 -5.47 13.22 1.52
C SER A 117 -4.17 13.35 2.32
N PRO A 118 -3.23 12.40 2.19
CA PRO A 118 -1.90 12.56 2.79
C PRO A 118 -1.21 13.85 2.32
N ASN A 119 -0.47 14.52 3.20
CA ASN A 119 0.26 15.75 2.86
C ASN A 119 1.65 15.76 3.50
N SER A 120 2.58 15.07 2.85
CA SER A 120 3.92 14.77 3.42
C SER A 120 3.85 13.95 4.70
N ASP A 121 2.87 13.04 4.76
CA ASP A 121 2.64 12.20 5.94
C ASP A 121 3.63 11.03 5.96
N PRO A 122 4.26 10.73 7.10
CA PRO A 122 5.08 9.53 7.23
C PRO A 122 4.20 8.27 7.25
N MET A 123 4.62 7.25 6.51
CA MET A 123 3.87 6.00 6.32
C MET A 123 4.71 4.77 6.63
N ASN A 124 4.04 3.64 6.86
CA ASN A 124 4.65 2.33 7.00
C ASN A 124 4.27 1.43 5.82
N LEU A 125 5.23 0.63 5.34
CA LEU A 125 4.95 -0.51 4.48
C LEU A 125 4.25 -1.60 5.29
N THR A 126 3.12 -2.09 4.78
CA THR A 126 2.41 -3.22 5.39
C THR A 126 2.75 -4.53 4.67
N PRO A 127 2.51 -5.69 5.29
CA PRO A 127 2.63 -6.98 4.60
C PRO A 127 1.41 -7.29 3.70
N PHE A 128 0.48 -6.35 3.51
CA PHE A 128 -0.80 -6.60 2.86
C PHE A 128 -0.82 -6.07 1.44
N VAL A 129 -1.31 -6.92 0.53
CA VAL A 129 -1.65 -6.58 -0.84
C VAL A 129 -3.12 -6.87 -1.09
N PHE A 130 -3.78 -6.06 -1.92
CA PHE A 130 -5.11 -6.42 -2.39
C PHE A 130 -5.05 -7.73 -3.20
N HIS A 131 -6.13 -8.52 -3.14
CA HIS A 131 -6.21 -9.81 -3.82
C HIS A 131 -6.96 -9.71 -5.16
N ASP A 132 -8.15 -9.10 -5.17
CA ASP A 132 -8.92 -8.85 -6.39
C ASP A 132 -8.62 -7.44 -6.92
N MET A 133 -7.87 -7.37 -8.02
CA MET A 133 -7.49 -6.13 -8.70
C MET A 133 -8.57 -5.57 -9.63
N GLY A 134 -9.62 -6.36 -9.97
CA GLY A 134 -10.49 -6.16 -11.14
C GLY A 134 -11.03 -4.74 -11.35
N GLU A 135 -12.29 -4.50 -10.98
CA GLU A 135 -12.86 -3.14 -11.04
C GLU A 135 -12.21 -2.21 -10.01
N SER A 136 -11.70 -2.77 -8.91
CA SER A 136 -11.19 -2.04 -7.76
C SER A 136 -10.08 -1.06 -8.12
N PHE A 137 -9.17 -1.39 -9.05
CA PHE A 137 -7.99 -0.58 -9.37
C PHE A 137 -8.13 0.30 -10.61
N ARG A 138 -9.35 0.51 -11.12
CA ARG A 138 -9.56 1.36 -12.30
C ARG A 138 -9.28 2.84 -12.04
N ASP A 139 -9.75 3.32 -10.91
CA ASP A 139 -9.71 4.73 -10.52
C ASP A 139 -9.91 4.88 -9.01
N GLN A 140 -9.74 6.11 -8.51
CA GLN A 140 -9.88 6.45 -7.10
C GLN A 140 -11.26 6.07 -6.52
N ASP A 141 -12.33 6.30 -7.28
CA ASP A 141 -13.69 6.00 -6.84
C ASP A 141 -13.91 4.49 -6.68
N SER A 142 -13.34 3.69 -7.58
CA SER A 142 -13.41 2.24 -7.53
C SER A 142 -12.66 1.67 -6.33
N MET A 143 -11.54 2.28 -5.95
CA MET A 143 -10.81 1.93 -4.73
C MET A 143 -11.67 2.19 -3.49
N TRP A 144 -12.27 3.37 -3.36
CA TRP A 144 -13.14 3.69 -2.23
C TRP A 144 -14.38 2.80 -2.16
N ARG A 145 -15.01 2.45 -3.30
CA ARG A 145 -16.11 1.49 -3.32
C ARG A 145 -15.71 0.13 -2.74
N THR A 146 -14.46 -0.26 -2.92
CA THR A 146 -13.92 -1.55 -2.45
C THR A 146 -13.67 -1.55 -0.95
N THR A 147 -13.02 -0.50 -0.44
CA THR A 147 -12.59 -0.41 0.96
C THR A 147 -13.70 0.05 1.90
N ASP A 148 -14.52 1.00 1.48
CA ASP A 148 -15.61 1.56 2.28
C ASP A 148 -16.89 0.73 2.19
N SER A 149 -16.82 -0.41 1.47
CA SER A 149 -17.86 -1.43 1.47
C SER A 149 -19.20 -0.96 0.88
N GLN A 150 -19.16 -0.06 -0.09
CA GLN A 150 -20.35 0.31 -0.89
C GLN A 150 -20.77 -0.78 -1.90
N ARG A 151 -20.34 -2.03 -1.72
CA ARG A 151 -21.02 -3.16 -2.34
C ARG A 151 -22.39 -3.24 -1.67
N ASN A 152 -23.42 -2.71 -2.36
CA ASN A 152 -24.81 -3.04 -2.09
C ASN A 152 -24.93 -4.56 -2.01
N VAL A 153 -24.85 -5.12 -0.81
CA VAL A 153 -25.17 -6.52 -0.57
C VAL A 153 -26.68 -6.62 -0.73
N ARG A 154 -27.14 -6.85 -1.97
CA ARG A 154 -28.44 -7.49 -2.17
C ARG A 154 -28.30 -8.89 -1.62
N MET A 155 -28.61 -9.05 -0.34
CA MET A 155 -28.95 -10.36 0.22
C MET A 155 -30.16 -10.85 -0.59
N ARG A 156 -29.93 -11.91 -1.37
CA ARG A 156 -30.99 -12.78 -1.88
C ARG A 156 -31.16 -13.93 -0.90
#